data_AF-A0A2V8WQ53-F1
#
_entry.id   AF-A0A2V8WQ53-F1
#
_cell.length_a   1.000
_cell.length_b   1.000
_cell.length_c   1.000
_cell.angle_alpha   90.00
_cell.angle_beta   90.00
_cell.angle_gamma   90.00
#
_symmetry.space_group_name_H-M   'P 1'
#
loop_
_entity.id
_entity.type
_entity.pdbx_description
1 polymer ?
#
loop_
_entity_poly.entity_id
_entity_poly.type
_entity_poly.pdbx_seq_one_letter_code
_entity_poly.pdbx_strand_id
1 'polypeptide(L)'
;QMAAEKKKKALARFRRPETDSGWHFLTGSQESIDAATKAANFRFSFDAKSGLFAHASGVMVLTSDGRISRYFYGVEYPGRDMRLGLVDASAGRIGTPIDHVLLYCYHYDPSSARYSASILKIIRLGGVLTILCIIGGILIFRRRETVAATNLRRPLRGSAERGAR
;
A
#
# COMPACT_ATOMS: atom_id res chain seq x y z
N GLN A 1 -18.30 -7.77 -29.97
CA GLN A 1 -17.93 -9.21 -30.02
C GLN A 1 -16.86 -9.58 -28.99
N MET A 2 -15.79 -8.78 -28.83
CA MET A 2 -14.69 -9.05 -27.87
C MET A 2 -15.12 -9.38 -26.42
N ALA A 3 -16.07 -8.62 -25.84
CA ALA A 3 -16.49 -8.83 -24.45
C ALA A 3 -17.19 -10.18 -24.22
N ALA A 4 -18.08 -10.58 -25.13
CA ALA A 4 -18.79 -11.86 -25.06
C ALA A 4 -17.85 -13.06 -25.18
N GLU A 5 -16.88 -12.98 -26.10
CA GLU A 5 -15.86 -14.02 -26.25
C GLU A 5 -14.97 -14.15 -24.99
N LYS A 6 -14.60 -13.02 -24.39
CA LYS A 6 -13.83 -13.01 -23.15
C LYS A 6 -14.60 -13.63 -21.99
N LYS A 7 -15.91 -13.31 -21.88
CA LYS A 7 -16.82 -13.93 -20.90
C LYS A 7 -16.87 -15.44 -21.05
N LYS A 8 -17.05 -15.95 -22.28
CA LYS A 8 -17.09 -17.40 -22.57
C LYS A 8 -15.81 -18.10 -22.11
N LYS A 9 -14.64 -17.52 -22.41
CA LYS A 9 -13.33 -18.06 -21.99
C LYS A 9 -13.18 -18.04 -20.46
N ALA A 10 -13.62 -16.97 -19.79
CA ALA A 10 -13.54 -16.84 -18.34
C ALA A 10 -14.43 -17.87 -17.61
N LEU A 11 -15.70 -18.01 -18.03
CA LEU A 11 -16.63 -18.96 -17.43
C LEU A 11 -16.18 -20.42 -17.61
N ALA A 12 -15.66 -20.77 -18.79
CA ALA A 12 -15.11 -22.10 -19.05
C ALA A 12 -13.96 -22.45 -18.10
N ARG A 13 -13.13 -21.46 -17.73
CA ARG A 13 -12.03 -21.62 -16.77
C ARG A 13 -12.52 -21.68 -15.33
N PHE A 14 -13.52 -20.88 -14.97
CA PHE A 14 -14.02 -20.76 -13.59
C PHE A 14 -14.85 -21.97 -13.16
N ARG A 15 -15.45 -22.70 -14.10
CA ARG A 15 -16.20 -23.96 -13.87
C ARG A 15 -17.34 -23.84 -12.85
N ARG A 16 -17.99 -22.68 -12.81
CA ARG A 16 -19.16 -22.38 -11.98
C ARG A 16 -20.27 -21.74 -12.83
N PRO A 17 -21.17 -22.55 -13.41
CA PRO A 17 -22.21 -22.07 -14.32
C PRO A 17 -23.14 -21.02 -13.70
N GLU A 18 -23.37 -21.09 -12.39
CA GLU A 18 -24.21 -20.16 -11.63
C GLU A 18 -23.70 -18.71 -11.64
N THR A 19 -22.45 -18.49 -12.06
CA THR A 19 -21.82 -17.16 -12.11
C THR A 19 -22.24 -16.35 -13.35
N ASP A 20 -22.83 -16.98 -14.36
CA ASP A 20 -23.11 -16.33 -15.65
C ASP A 20 -24.02 -15.10 -15.54
N SER A 21 -25.04 -15.16 -14.67
CA SER A 21 -26.00 -14.07 -14.49
C SER A 21 -25.45 -12.87 -13.73
N GLY A 22 -24.47 -13.08 -12.84
CA GLY A 22 -23.88 -12.03 -12.01
C GLY A 22 -22.59 -11.41 -12.57
N TRP A 23 -22.03 -11.99 -13.63
CA TRP A 23 -20.77 -11.53 -14.21
C TRP A 23 -20.96 -10.91 -15.59
N HIS A 24 -20.83 -9.58 -15.64
CA HIS A 24 -20.95 -8.81 -16.88
C HIS A 24 -19.57 -8.40 -17.40
N PHE A 25 -19.32 -8.65 -18.68
CA PHE A 25 -18.14 -8.16 -19.39
C PHE A 25 -18.61 -7.03 -20.30
N LEU A 26 -18.04 -5.85 -20.12
CA LEU A 26 -18.47 -4.64 -20.80
C LEU A 26 -17.35 -4.12 -21.72
N THR A 27 -17.77 -3.48 -22.81
CA THR A 27 -16.92 -2.73 -23.75
C THR A 27 -17.78 -1.61 -24.32
N GLY A 28 -17.18 -0.55 -24.86
CA GLY A 28 -17.93 0.62 -25.31
C GLY A 28 -17.09 1.57 -26.15
N SER A 29 -17.65 2.75 -26.44
CA SER A 29 -16.93 3.84 -27.09
C SER A 29 -15.85 4.41 -26.17
N GLN A 30 -14.87 5.10 -26.75
CA GLN A 30 -13.83 5.79 -25.99
C GLN A 30 -14.42 6.73 -24.95
N GLU A 31 -15.46 7.49 -25.32
CA GLU A 31 -16.16 8.42 -24.40
C GLU A 31 -16.76 7.70 -23.18
N SER A 32 -17.40 6.54 -23.38
CA SER A 32 -17.96 5.75 -22.27
C SER A 32 -16.87 5.20 -21.37
N ILE A 33 -15.75 4.75 -21.95
CA ILE A 33 -14.59 4.25 -21.22
C ILE A 33 -13.96 5.39 -20.40
N ASP A 34 -13.79 6.57 -20.99
CA ASP A 34 -13.20 7.73 -20.33
C ASP A 34 -14.08 8.22 -19.18
N ALA A 35 -15.41 8.27 -19.37
CA ALA A 35 -16.35 8.64 -18.33
C ALA A 35 -16.29 7.67 -17.13
N ALA A 36 -16.34 6.36 -17.40
CA ALA A 36 -16.31 5.34 -16.36
C ALA A 36 -14.97 5.31 -15.61
N THR A 37 -13.85 5.36 -16.33
CA THR A 37 -12.51 5.34 -15.74
C THR A 37 -12.20 6.62 -14.97
N LYS A 38 -12.65 7.79 -15.45
CA LYS A 38 -12.55 9.06 -14.72
C LYS A 38 -13.36 9.02 -13.41
N ALA A 39 -14.60 8.54 -13.45
CA ALA A 39 -15.43 8.38 -12.24
C ALA A 39 -14.80 7.42 -11.22
N ALA A 40 -14.13 6.38 -11.71
CA ALA A 40 -13.42 5.41 -10.88
C ALA A 40 -11.99 5.82 -10.47
N ASN A 41 -11.51 7.01 -10.89
CA ASN A 41 -10.10 7.41 -10.79
C ASN A 41 -9.12 6.33 -11.30
N PHE A 42 -9.54 5.58 -12.31
CA PHE A 42 -8.76 4.51 -12.92
C PHE A 42 -7.91 5.08 -14.05
N ARG A 43 -6.58 4.92 -13.94
CA ARG A 43 -5.63 5.45 -14.92
C ARG A 43 -5.08 4.32 -15.78
N PHE A 44 -5.06 4.54 -17.08
CA PHE A 44 -4.42 3.66 -18.06
C PHE A 44 -3.71 4.50 -19.12
N SER A 45 -2.68 3.94 -19.74
CA SER A 45 -1.94 4.58 -20.84
C SER A 45 -1.52 3.53 -21.85
N PHE A 46 -1.52 3.89 -23.13
CA PHE A 46 -0.99 3.01 -24.17
C PHE A 46 0.52 3.15 -24.27
N ASP A 47 1.23 2.03 -24.19
CA ASP A 47 2.67 1.97 -24.47
C ASP A 47 2.91 1.49 -25.90
N ALA A 48 3.32 2.41 -26.77
CA ALA A 48 3.59 2.12 -28.17
C ALA A 48 4.75 1.14 -28.39
N LYS A 49 5.67 1.00 -27.41
CA LYS A 49 6.82 0.09 -27.53
C LYS A 49 6.40 -1.37 -27.37
N SER A 50 5.56 -1.67 -26.38
CA SER A 50 5.04 -3.01 -26.15
C SER A 50 3.76 -3.31 -26.93
N GLY A 51 3.06 -2.28 -27.42
CA GLY A 51 1.74 -2.42 -28.03
C GLY A 51 0.65 -2.78 -26.99
N LEU A 52 0.90 -2.50 -25.72
CA LEU A 52 0.03 -2.86 -24.59
C LEU A 52 -0.43 -1.62 -23.83
N PHE A 53 -1.55 -1.76 -23.11
CA PHE A 53 -2.00 -0.74 -22.17
C PHE A 53 -1.38 -0.98 -20.79
N ALA A 54 -0.66 0.01 -20.28
CA ALA A 54 -0.22 0.08 -18.89
C ALA A 54 -1.39 0.53 -18.02
N HIS A 55 -1.81 -0.30 -17.07
CA HIS A 55 -2.91 0.00 -16.14
C HIS A 55 -2.62 -0.58 -14.75
N ALA A 56 -3.31 -0.07 -13.73
CA ALA A 56 -3.30 -0.68 -12.40
C ALA A 56 -4.04 -2.02 -12.44
N SER A 57 -3.50 -3.05 -11.78
CA SER A 57 -4.24 -4.30 -11.52
C SER A 57 -4.96 -4.20 -10.20
N GLY A 58 -6.25 -4.54 -10.20
CA GLY A 58 -7.05 -4.54 -9.00
C GLY A 58 -8.53 -4.75 -9.25
N VAL A 59 -9.30 -4.80 -8.16
CA VAL A 59 -10.76 -4.84 -8.16
C VAL A 59 -11.29 -3.74 -7.23
N MET A 60 -12.37 -3.11 -7.66
CA MET A 60 -13.05 -2.05 -6.91
C MET A 60 -14.39 -2.57 -6.41
N VAL A 61 -14.72 -2.27 -5.16
CA VAL A 61 -16.00 -2.62 -4.55
C VAL A 61 -16.82 -1.36 -4.39
N LEU A 62 -18.04 -1.39 -4.93
CA LEU A 62 -18.98 -0.27 -4.93
C LEU A 62 -20.09 -0.52 -3.91
N THR A 63 -20.56 0.54 -3.27
CA THR A 63 -21.81 0.56 -2.51
C THR A 63 -23.01 0.49 -3.45
N SER A 64 -24.20 0.23 -2.92
CA SER A 64 -25.44 0.15 -3.71
C SER A 64 -25.82 1.47 -4.41
N ASP A 65 -25.38 2.60 -3.87
CA ASP A 65 -25.54 3.95 -4.45
C ASP A 65 -24.40 4.34 -5.43
N GLY A 66 -23.52 3.40 -5.78
CA GLY A 66 -22.50 3.59 -6.82
C GLY A 66 -21.25 4.33 -6.36
N ARG A 67 -21.04 4.51 -5.06
CA ARG A 67 -19.80 5.07 -4.50
C ARG A 67 -18.78 3.97 -4.25
N ILE A 68 -17.50 4.29 -4.35
CA ILE A 68 -16.44 3.30 -4.15
C ILE A 68 -16.22 3.10 -2.65
N SER A 69 -16.47 1.88 -2.17
CA SER A 69 -16.23 1.48 -0.79
C SER A 69 -14.77 1.09 -0.56
N ARG A 70 -14.16 0.30 -1.46
CA ARG A 70 -12.77 -0.15 -1.36
C ARG A 70 -12.09 -0.42 -2.70
N TYR A 71 -10.76 -0.34 -2.68
CA TYR A 71 -9.86 -0.79 -3.74
C TYR A 71 -9.03 -1.97 -3.23
N PHE A 72 -8.92 -3.02 -4.03
CA PHE A 72 -7.98 -4.11 -3.82
C PHE A 72 -6.99 -4.10 -4.98
N TYR A 73 -5.71 -3.83 -4.70
CA TYR A 73 -4.66 -3.80 -5.71
C TYR A 73 -3.95 -5.14 -5.84
N GLY A 74 -3.30 -5.35 -6.99
CA GLY A 74 -2.52 -6.55 -7.28
C GLY A 74 -3.33 -7.62 -8.00
N VAL A 75 -2.96 -8.88 -7.79
CA VAL A 75 -3.59 -10.06 -8.44
C VAL A 75 -4.14 -11.06 -7.42
N GLU A 76 -3.89 -10.82 -6.14
CA GLU A 76 -4.25 -11.72 -5.05
C GLU A 76 -5.10 -10.97 -4.03
N TYR A 77 -6.26 -11.52 -3.72
CA TYR A 77 -7.28 -10.88 -2.91
C TYR A 77 -7.66 -11.84 -1.78
N PRO A 78 -7.18 -11.62 -0.55
CA PRO A 78 -7.54 -12.48 0.58
C PRO A 78 -9.06 -12.53 0.76
N GLY A 79 -9.64 -13.74 0.76
CA GLY A 79 -11.10 -13.91 0.78
C GLY A 79 -11.79 -13.27 1.99
N ARG A 80 -11.11 -13.23 3.15
CA ARG A 80 -11.59 -12.54 4.35
C ARG A 80 -11.76 -11.03 4.12
N ASP A 81 -10.78 -10.42 3.48
CA ASP A 81 -10.75 -8.97 3.27
C ASP A 81 -11.75 -8.57 2.19
N MET A 82 -11.90 -9.40 1.14
CA MET A 82 -12.97 -9.27 0.15
C MET A 82 -14.36 -9.34 0.79
N ARG A 83 -14.61 -10.35 1.63
CA ARG A 83 -15.89 -10.48 2.35
C ARG A 83 -16.18 -9.26 3.22
N LEU A 84 -15.18 -8.77 3.97
CA LEU A 84 -15.34 -7.57 4.79
C LEU A 84 -15.63 -6.34 3.92
N GLY A 85 -14.94 -6.18 2.78
CA GLY A 85 -15.19 -5.11 1.82
C GLY A 85 -16.61 -5.12 1.27
N LEU A 86 -17.18 -6.30 0.97
CA LEU A 86 -18.56 -6.43 0.53
C LEU A 86 -19.57 -6.07 1.64
N VAL A 87 -19.30 -6.45 2.89
CA VAL A 87 -20.15 -6.11 4.05
C VAL A 87 -20.09 -4.60 4.36
N ASP A 88 -18.92 -3.98 4.23
CA ASP A 88 -18.79 -2.52 4.36
C ASP A 88 -19.58 -1.81 3.25
N ALA A 89 -19.43 -2.28 2.01
CA ALA A 89 -20.11 -1.70 0.86
C ALA A 89 -21.64 -1.82 0.93
N SER A 90 -22.17 -2.97 1.40
CA SER A 90 -23.60 -3.16 1.56
C SER A 90 -24.20 -2.27 2.66
N ALA A 91 -23.42 -1.93 3.68
CA ALA A 91 -23.80 -0.97 4.72
C ALA A 91 -23.58 0.49 4.32
N GLY A 92 -23.20 0.78 3.07
CA GLY A 92 -22.92 2.12 2.58
C GLY A 92 -21.66 2.76 3.18
N ARG A 93 -20.78 1.96 3.79
CA ARG A 93 -19.53 2.45 4.38
C ARG A 93 -18.51 2.69 3.28
N ILE A 94 -17.96 3.90 3.26
CA ILE A 94 -16.86 4.29 2.40
C ILE A 94 -15.57 4.08 3.20
N GLY A 95 -14.72 3.16 2.76
CA GLY A 95 -13.41 2.93 3.37
C GLY A 95 -12.49 4.13 3.14
N THR A 96 -11.52 4.32 4.02
CA THR A 96 -10.47 5.33 3.83
C THR A 96 -9.65 4.98 2.58
N PRO A 97 -9.31 5.95 1.71
CA PRO A 97 -8.39 5.71 0.61
C PRO A 97 -7.04 5.32 1.21
N ILE A 98 -6.71 4.03 1.19
CA ILE A 98 -5.33 3.62 1.45
C ILE A 98 -4.53 4.08 0.23
N ASP A 99 -3.62 5.00 0.52
CA ASP A 99 -2.78 5.72 -0.42
C ASP A 99 -2.21 4.84 -1.52
N HIS A 100 -2.47 5.28 -2.76
CA HIS A 100 -1.64 5.38 -3.97
C HIS A 100 -0.16 4.93 -3.94
N VAL A 101 0.22 3.88 -3.22
CA VAL A 101 1.59 3.41 -3.15
C VAL A 101 1.59 1.94 -3.53
N LEU A 102 2.11 1.71 -4.74
CA LEU A 102 2.59 0.45 -5.28
C LEU A 102 1.49 -0.51 -5.75
N LEU A 103 1.12 -0.35 -7.01
CA LEU A 103 1.28 -1.39 -8.03
C LEU A 103 0.82 -0.81 -9.37
N TYR A 104 1.64 0.11 -9.91
CA TYR A 104 1.72 0.19 -11.37
C TYR A 104 2.15 -1.20 -11.82
N CYS A 105 1.33 -1.90 -12.59
CA CYS A 105 1.79 -3.06 -13.35
C CYS A 105 2.70 -2.58 -14.48
N TYR A 106 3.80 -1.93 -14.10
CA TYR A 106 4.86 -1.57 -15.02
C TYR A 106 5.51 -2.88 -15.43
N HIS A 107 5.49 -3.13 -16.74
CA HIS A 107 6.37 -4.09 -17.36
C HIS A 107 7.79 -3.87 -16.82
N TYR A 108 8.35 -4.90 -16.18
CA TYR A 108 9.78 -5.00 -15.98
C TYR A 108 10.41 -5.11 -17.37
N ASP A 109 11.02 -4.02 -17.84
CA ASP A 109 11.87 -4.04 -19.03
C ASP A 109 13.28 -4.45 -18.59
N PRO A 110 13.71 -5.71 -18.84
CA PRO A 110 15.03 -6.20 -18.45
C PRO A 110 16.18 -5.50 -19.18
N SER A 111 15.91 -4.65 -20.18
CA SER A 111 16.95 -3.97 -20.97
C SER A 111 17.40 -2.62 -20.42
N SER A 112 16.64 -1.98 -19.52
CA SER A 112 16.92 -0.57 -19.15
C SER A 112 17.13 -0.29 -17.66
N ALA A 113 16.91 -1.22 -16.73
CA ALA A 113 17.24 -1.08 -15.30
C ALA A 113 16.77 0.23 -14.62
N ARG A 114 15.77 0.95 -15.18
CA ARG A 114 15.37 2.28 -14.71
C ARG A 114 14.26 2.31 -13.67
N TYR A 115 13.87 1.16 -13.11
CA TYR A 115 12.95 1.09 -11.97
C TYR A 115 13.60 0.77 -10.61
N SER A 116 14.91 0.55 -10.56
CA SER A 116 15.59 0.19 -9.31
C SER A 116 16.40 1.34 -8.69
N ALA A 117 16.96 2.27 -9.45
CA ALA A 117 17.93 3.21 -8.89
C ALA A 117 17.33 4.25 -7.91
N SER A 118 16.15 4.81 -8.20
CA SER A 118 15.58 5.89 -7.38
C SER A 118 14.87 5.36 -6.12
N ILE A 119 14.11 4.28 -6.26
CA ILE A 119 13.43 3.65 -5.11
C ILE A 119 14.44 2.99 -4.19
N LEU A 120 15.49 2.34 -4.71
CA LEU A 120 16.56 1.81 -3.86
C LEU A 120 17.34 2.92 -3.15
N LYS A 121 17.48 4.11 -3.73
CA LYS A 121 18.06 5.27 -3.02
C LYS A 121 17.17 5.69 -1.84
N ILE A 122 15.87 5.75 -2.02
CA ILE A 122 14.91 6.10 -0.95
C ILE A 122 14.93 5.04 0.15
N ILE A 123 14.89 3.76 -0.21
CA ILE A 123 14.96 2.63 0.74
C ILE A 123 16.31 2.65 1.49
N ARG A 124 17.43 2.86 0.79
CA ARG A 124 18.75 2.98 1.42
C ARG A 124 18.83 4.18 2.36
N LEU A 125 18.27 5.32 1.98
CA LEU A 125 18.24 6.51 2.83
C LEU A 125 17.40 6.27 4.10
N GLY A 126 16.24 5.63 3.96
CA GLY A 126 15.40 5.23 5.09
C GLY A 126 16.09 4.22 6.02
N GLY A 127 16.83 3.25 5.45
CA GLY A 127 17.63 2.30 6.21
C GLY A 127 18.76 2.97 7.01
N VAL A 128 19.51 3.89 6.38
CA VAL A 128 20.57 4.66 7.04
C VAL A 128 19.99 5.51 8.18
N LEU A 129 18.86 6.19 7.96
CA LEU A 129 18.21 7.00 8.98
C LEU A 129 17.80 6.16 10.21
N THR A 130 17.24 4.98 9.98
CA THR A 130 16.83 4.06 11.04
C THR A 130 18.02 3.63 11.90
N ILE A 131 19.14 3.26 11.26
CA ILE A 131 20.38 2.89 11.95
C ILE A 131 20.91 4.06 12.79
N LEU A 132 20.92 5.27 12.24
CA LEU A 132 21.36 6.47 12.97
C LEU A 132 20.48 6.75 14.19
N CYS A 133 19.16 6.58 14.08
CA CYS A 133 18.24 6.73 15.21
C CYS A 133 18.51 5.70 16.31
N ILE A 134 18.77 4.44 15.95
CA ILE A 134 19.10 3.38 16.92
C ILE A 134 20.43 3.67 17.62
N ILE A 135 21.49 3.98 16.86
CA ILE A 135 22.81 4.31 17.43
C ILE A 135 22.72 5.55 18.31
N GLY A 136 22.06 6.61 17.84
CA GLY A 136 21.83 7.83 18.60
C GLY A 136 21.09 7.57 19.90
N GLY A 137 20.03 6.77 19.85
CA GLY A 137 19.27 6.36 21.04
C GLY A 137 20.12 5.62 22.07
N ILE A 138 20.94 4.65 21.62
CA ILE A 138 21.86 3.90 22.48
C ILE A 138 22.90 4.84 23.12
N LEU A 139 23.50 5.75 22.35
CA LEU A 139 24.49 6.70 22.87
C LEU A 139 23.89 7.65 23.90
N ILE A 140 22.67 8.16 23.65
CA ILE A 140 21.95 9.01 24.61
C ILE A 140 21.69 8.24 25.90
N PHE A 141 21.21 6.99 25.80
CA PHE A 141 20.94 6.15 26.96
C PHE A 141 22.20 5.91 27.81
N ARG A 142 23.32 5.54 27.17
CA ARG A 142 24.60 5.31 27.85
C ARG A 142 25.18 6.58 28.49
N ARG A 143 25.02 7.75 27.85
CA ARG A 143 25.44 9.04 28.43
C ARG A 143 24.59 9.42 29.64
N ARG A 144 23.30 9.11 29.64
CA ARG A 144 22.42 9.32 30.80
C ARG A 144 22.81 8.44 31.98
N GLU A 145 23.21 7.19 31.74
CA GLU A 145 23.71 6.29 32.78
C GLU A 145 25.04 6.76 33.38
N THR A 146 25.97 7.25 32.55
CA THR A 146 27.25 7.78 33.05
C THR A 146 27.06 9.06 33.85
N VAL A 147 26.23 10.00 33.39
CA VAL A 147 25.91 11.23 34.14
C VAL A 147 25.16 10.93 35.44
N ALA A 148 24.24 9.95 35.45
CA ALA A 148 23.59 9.50 36.67
C ALA A 148 24.60 8.88 37.66
N ALA A 149 25.52 8.05 37.18
CA ALA A 149 26.57 7.44 37.99
C ALA A 149 27.59 8.45 38.55
N THR A 150 27.89 9.53 37.82
CA THR A 150 28.76 10.61 38.28
C THR A 150 28.11 11.45 39.39
N ASN A 151 26.80 11.69 39.34
CA ASN A 151 26.09 12.47 40.36
C ASN A 151 25.96 11.75 41.71
N LEU A 152 25.94 10.42 41.74
CA LEU A 152 25.96 9.63 42.98
C LEU A 152 27.33 9.57 43.68
N ARG A 153 28.42 10.01 43.03
CA ARG A 153 29.78 10.03 43.60
C ARG A 153 30.19 11.37 44.21
N ARG A 154 29.28 12.33 44.35
CA ARG A 154 29.56 13.57 45.10
C ARG A 154 29.64 13.19 46.58
N PRO A 155 30.82 13.23 47.24
CA PRO A 155 30.91 12.86 48.64
C PRO A 155 30.13 13.89 49.45
N LEU A 156 29.34 13.43 50.42
CA LEU A 156 28.80 14.28 51.49
C LEU A 156 29.97 14.81 52.33
N ARG A 157 30.73 15.77 51.81
CA ARG A 157 31.75 16.51 52.57
C ARG A 157 31.03 17.60 53.36
N GLY A 158 30.57 17.23 54.55
CA GLY A 158 30.01 18.19 55.50
C GLY A 158 29.11 17.57 56.56
N SER A 159 29.62 16.67 57.39
CA SER A 159 29.03 16.33 58.71
C SER A 159 30.04 15.60 59.60
N ALA A 160 31.04 16.33 60.08
CA ALA A 160 31.91 16.00 61.21
C ALA A 160 32.72 17.28 61.49
N GLU A 161 32.67 17.99 62.62
CA GLU A 161 32.18 17.66 63.95
C GLU A 161 31.73 18.94 64.66
N ARG A 162 30.63 18.88 65.41
CA ARG A 162 30.34 19.77 66.53
C ARG A 162 29.90 18.89 67.68
N GLY A 163 30.80 18.63 68.61
CA GLY A 163 30.46 18.04 69.89
C GLY A 163 31.57 17.21 70.50
N ALA A 164 32.44 17.84 71.30
CA ALA A 164 32.82 17.36 72.63
C ALA A 164 33.80 18.34 73.29
N ARG A 165 33.33 18.91 74.40
CA ARG A 165 34.02 19.34 75.63
C ARG A 165 35.41 19.98 75.52
#